data_AF-A0A535I2G5-F1
#
_entry.id   AF-A0A535I2G5-F1
#
_cell.length_a   1.000
_cell.length_b   1.000
_cell.length_c   1.000
_cell.angle_alpha   90.00
_cell.angle_beta   90.00
_cell.angle_gamma   90.00
#
_symmetry.space_group_name_H-M   'P 1'
#
loop_
_entity.id
_entity.type
_entity.pdbx_description
1 polymer ?
#
loop_
_entity_poly.entity_id
_entity_poly.type
_entity_poly.pdbx_seq_one_letter_code
_entity_poly.pdbx_strand_id
1 'polypeptide(L)'
;MAEAQQHMGPFYNYIFYELLPEISQALRRNPRDLNLLVDGITLYHIFIEGAMALAGQTRMLQLYRDLNIFPGFQKGFLDVTRDESRHVLFGVKFLYDMVQSDNQYAYRIIDFLNPLLPGLYDFGRPRAEYIPGMLKQGQDLDWTPKFYASSLRRKLRAIGIHADIPDPKPTPIPPEFEAVLSRN
;
A
#
# COMPACT_ATOMS: atom_id res chain seq x y z
N MET A 1 -6.63 -18.61 11.41
CA MET A 1 -6.02 -17.29 11.64
C MET A 1 -4.51 -17.42 11.88
N ALA A 2 -4.06 -18.21 12.86
CA ALA A 2 -2.62 -18.41 13.15
C ALA A 2 -1.79 -18.92 11.95
N GLU A 3 -2.35 -19.81 11.13
CA GLU A 3 -1.64 -20.43 10.01
C GLU A 3 -1.35 -19.45 8.85
N ALA A 4 -2.24 -18.50 8.58
CA ALA A 4 -2.02 -17.46 7.55
C ALA A 4 -0.98 -16.43 8.00
N GLN A 5 -0.95 -16.11 9.30
CA GLN A 5 -0.02 -15.15 9.89
C GLN A 5 1.45 -15.62 9.82
N GLN A 6 1.67 -16.94 9.89
CA GLN A 6 3.00 -17.55 9.85
C GLN A 6 3.70 -17.40 8.48
N HIS A 7 2.94 -17.17 7.41
CA HIS A 7 3.46 -16.99 6.05
C HIS A 7 3.56 -15.53 5.61
N MET A 8 3.14 -14.59 6.46
CA MET A 8 3.16 -13.16 6.17
C MET A 8 4.41 -12.48 6.75
N GLY A 9 4.94 -11.51 6.01
CA GLY A 9 6.12 -10.75 6.45
C GLY A 9 5.85 -9.90 7.70
N PRO A 10 6.90 -9.51 8.45
CA PRO A 10 6.75 -8.77 9.71
C PRO A 10 5.97 -7.47 9.57
N PHE A 11 6.18 -6.74 8.47
CA PHE A 11 5.44 -5.49 8.20
C PHE A 11 3.94 -5.72 7.99
N TYR A 12 3.56 -6.79 7.28
CA TYR A 12 2.15 -7.15 7.12
C TYR A 12 1.53 -7.46 8.48
N ASN A 13 2.24 -8.20 9.33
CA ASN A 13 1.74 -8.56 10.65
C ASN A 13 1.54 -7.34 11.55
N TYR A 14 2.52 -6.42 11.53
CA TYR A 14 2.41 -5.15 12.23
C TYR A 14 1.18 -4.34 11.75
N ILE A 15 0.98 -4.19 10.43
CA ILE A 15 -0.14 -3.39 9.92
C ILE A 15 -1.50 -4.03 10.24
N PHE A 16 -1.68 -5.32 9.94
CA PHE A 16 -3.00 -5.96 9.97
C PHE A 16 -3.37 -6.62 11.31
N TYR A 17 -2.40 -7.09 12.08
CA TYR A 17 -2.66 -7.79 13.35
C TYR A 17 -2.33 -6.96 14.59
N GLU A 18 -1.57 -5.86 14.45
CA GLU A 18 -1.22 -4.99 15.57
C GLU A 18 -1.85 -3.59 15.41
N LEU A 19 -1.35 -2.78 14.47
CA LEU A 19 -1.70 -1.36 14.35
C LEU A 19 -3.17 -1.12 14.00
N LEU A 20 -3.70 -1.81 12.98
CA LEU A 20 -5.11 -1.64 12.58
C LEU A 20 -6.08 -2.07 13.71
N PRO A 21 -5.93 -3.26 14.33
CA PRO A 21 -6.74 -3.63 15.49
C PRO A 21 -6.60 -2.67 16.67
N GLU A 22 -5.39 -2.18 16.96
CA GLU A 22 -5.13 -1.23 18.04
C GLU A 22 -5.91 0.07 17.85
N ILE A 23 -5.77 0.72 16.69
CA ILE A 23 -6.48 1.97 16.39
C ILE A 23 -7.99 1.75 16.39
N SER A 24 -8.48 0.65 15.81
CA SER A 24 -9.91 0.33 15.80
C SER A 24 -10.47 0.16 17.22
N GLN A 25 -9.75 -0.55 18.09
CA GLN A 25 -10.16 -0.70 19.48
C GLN A 25 -10.09 0.60 20.27
N ALA A 26 -9.07 1.43 20.02
CA ALA A 26 -8.94 2.73 20.65
C ALA A 26 -10.09 3.66 20.23
N LEU A 27 -10.49 3.67 18.95
CA LEU A 27 -11.66 4.41 18.45
C LEU A 27 -12.95 3.93 19.09
N ARG A 28 -13.11 2.62 19.24
CA ARG A 28 -14.28 2.05 19.93
C ARG A 28 -14.38 2.55 21.37
N ARG A 29 -13.25 2.72 22.07
CA ARG A 29 -13.20 3.24 23.45
C ARG A 29 -13.42 4.75 23.50
N ASN A 30 -12.87 5.48 22.53
CA ASN A 30 -12.88 6.95 22.47
C ASN A 30 -13.45 7.46 21.14
N PRO A 31 -14.76 7.29 20.86
CA PRO A 31 -15.34 7.54 19.54
C PRO A 31 -15.40 9.01 19.12
N ARG A 32 -15.11 9.94 20.05
CA ARG A 32 -15.08 11.39 19.78
C ARG A 32 -13.66 11.93 19.56
N ASP A 33 -12.65 11.07 19.63
CA ASP A 33 -11.26 11.47 19.36
C ASP A 33 -11.05 11.61 17.85
N LEU A 34 -11.14 12.85 17.36
CA LEU A 34 -10.97 13.16 15.94
C LEU A 34 -9.54 12.90 15.44
N ASN A 35 -8.55 13.08 16.31
CA ASN A 35 -7.15 12.82 16.00
C ASN A 35 -6.96 11.32 15.71
N LEU A 36 -7.48 10.48 16.59
CA LEU A 36 -7.46 9.04 16.40
C LEU A 36 -8.29 8.60 15.19
N LEU A 37 -9.39 9.30 14.89
CA LEU A 37 -10.21 9.00 13.71
C LEU A 37 -9.46 9.33 12.41
N VAL A 38 -8.76 10.46 12.36
CA VAL A 38 -7.89 10.83 11.23
C VAL A 38 -6.81 9.76 11.01
N ASP A 39 -6.18 9.26 12.06
CA ASP A 39 -5.17 8.19 11.95
C ASP A 39 -5.79 6.90 11.39
N GLY A 40 -6.95 6.49 11.93
CA GLY A 40 -7.65 5.29 11.48
C GLY A 40 -8.11 5.36 10.02
N ILE A 41 -8.63 6.52 9.59
CA ILE A 41 -9.03 6.73 8.20
C ILE A 41 -7.79 6.75 7.28
N THR A 42 -6.71 7.39 7.72
CA THR A 42 -5.42 7.42 6.98
C THR A 42 -4.86 6.02 6.80
N LEU A 43 -4.82 5.22 7.87
CA LEU A 43 -4.32 3.85 7.82
C LEU A 43 -5.16 2.96 6.92
N TYR A 44 -6.49 2.94 7.12
CA TYR A 44 -7.32 1.97 6.41
C TYR A 44 -7.56 2.36 4.95
N HIS A 45 -8.07 3.55 4.70
CA HIS A 45 -8.57 3.93 3.38
C HIS A 45 -7.46 4.44 2.46
N ILE A 46 -6.44 5.13 3.00
CA ILE A 46 -5.37 5.73 2.19
C ILE A 46 -4.18 4.80 2.06
N PHE A 47 -3.73 4.23 3.17
CA PHE A 47 -2.53 3.40 3.20
C PHE A 47 -2.81 1.94 2.81
N ILE A 48 -3.73 1.26 3.51
CA ILE A 48 -4.04 -0.15 3.24
C ILE A 48 -4.78 -0.30 1.91
N GLU A 49 -5.97 0.28 1.75
CA GLU A 49 -6.76 0.12 0.53
C GLU A 49 -6.16 0.95 -0.62
N GLY A 50 -5.88 2.23 -0.34
CA GLY A 50 -5.42 3.18 -1.34
C GLY A 50 -4.01 2.93 -1.87
N ALA A 51 -3.14 2.19 -1.17
CA ALA A 51 -1.79 1.90 -1.66
C ALA A 51 -1.49 0.40 -1.67
N MET A 52 -1.51 -0.27 -0.51
CA MET A 52 -1.09 -1.68 -0.40
C MET A 52 -1.95 -2.63 -1.24
N ALA A 53 -3.26 -2.62 -1.00
CA ALA A 53 -4.21 -3.49 -1.70
C ALA A 53 -4.19 -3.20 -3.19
N LEU A 54 -4.34 -1.93 -3.58
CA LEU A 54 -4.40 -1.53 -4.98
C LEU A 54 -3.20 -2.00 -5.82
N ALA A 55 -1.98 -1.97 -5.26
CA ALA A 55 -0.81 -2.48 -5.99
C ALA A 55 -0.86 -4.01 -6.16
N GLY A 56 -1.18 -4.74 -5.09
CA GLY A 56 -1.29 -6.20 -5.11
C GLY A 56 -2.35 -6.68 -6.12
N GLN A 57 -3.50 -6.02 -6.12
CA GLN A 57 -4.59 -6.27 -7.06
C GLN A 57 -4.18 -6.00 -8.51
N THR A 58 -3.54 -4.85 -8.75
CA THR A 58 -3.07 -4.48 -10.09
C THR A 58 -2.08 -5.52 -10.62
N ARG A 59 -1.11 -5.94 -9.81
CA ARG A 59 -0.12 -6.96 -10.18
C ARG A 59 -0.75 -8.33 -10.41
N MET A 60 -1.64 -8.75 -9.53
CA MET A 60 -2.30 -10.06 -9.62
C MET A 60 -3.23 -10.14 -10.83
N LEU A 61 -4.03 -9.11 -11.10
CA LEU A 61 -4.88 -9.05 -12.29
C LEU A 61 -4.05 -9.01 -13.57
N GLN A 62 -2.94 -8.26 -13.59
CA GLN A 62 -2.04 -8.23 -14.74
C GLN A 62 -1.44 -9.62 -15.00
N LEU A 63 -0.94 -10.29 -13.95
CA LEU A 63 -0.39 -11.64 -14.06
C LEU A 63 -1.41 -12.65 -14.60
N TYR A 64 -2.65 -12.63 -14.09
CA TYR A 64 -3.68 -13.55 -14.55
C TYR A 64 -4.12 -13.30 -16.00
N ARG A 65 -4.10 -12.03 -16.43
CA ARG A 65 -4.32 -11.66 -17.84
C ARG A 65 -3.19 -12.16 -18.73
N ASP A 66 -1.94 -11.91 -18.35
CA ASP A 66 -0.76 -12.29 -19.14
C ASP A 66 -0.65 -13.81 -19.29
N LEU A 67 -1.03 -14.57 -18.26
CA LEU A 67 -1.04 -16.03 -18.27
C LEU A 67 -2.32 -16.64 -18.87
N ASN A 68 -3.34 -15.82 -19.18
CA ASN A 68 -4.66 -16.26 -19.63
C ASN A 68 -5.32 -17.31 -18.70
N ILE A 69 -5.25 -17.08 -17.38
CA ILE A 69 -5.79 -17.98 -16.35
C ILE A 69 -6.84 -17.31 -15.48
N PHE A 70 -7.71 -18.11 -14.87
CA PHE A 70 -8.76 -17.67 -13.94
C PHE A 70 -9.68 -16.54 -14.45
N PRO A 71 -10.27 -16.63 -15.66
CA PRO A 71 -11.10 -15.56 -16.22
C PRO A 71 -12.33 -15.23 -15.36
N GLY A 72 -12.92 -16.23 -14.69
CA GLY A 72 -14.03 -16.02 -13.75
C GLY A 72 -13.61 -15.21 -12.53
N PHE A 73 -12.41 -15.49 -11.97
CA PHE A 73 -11.85 -14.71 -10.88
C PHE A 73 -11.57 -13.27 -11.33
N GLN A 74 -10.93 -13.07 -12.49
CA GLN A 74 -10.65 -11.74 -13.02
C GLN A 74 -11.93 -10.90 -13.15
N LYS A 75 -13.01 -11.49 -13.69
CA LYS A 75 -14.30 -10.81 -13.81
C LYS A 75 -14.89 -10.46 -12.45
N GLY A 76 -14.99 -11.43 -11.54
CA GLY A 76 -15.54 -11.17 -10.20
C GLY A 76 -14.72 -10.16 -9.41
N PHE A 77 -13.39 -10.20 -9.56
CA PHE A 77 -12.49 -9.26 -8.91
C PHE A 77 -12.67 -7.83 -9.43
N LEU A 78 -12.83 -7.64 -10.75
CA LEU A 78 -13.13 -6.33 -11.34
C LEU A 78 -14.43 -5.73 -10.80
N ASP A 79 -15.44 -6.56 -10.53
CA ASP A 79 -16.69 -6.11 -9.92
C ASP A 79 -16.45 -5.65 -8.47
N VAL A 80 -15.63 -6.36 -7.69
CA VAL A 80 -15.22 -5.95 -6.32
C VAL A 80 -14.41 -4.65 -6.33
N THR A 81 -13.48 -4.47 -7.26
CA THR A 81 -12.63 -3.25 -7.32
C THR A 81 -13.47 -1.98 -7.54
N ARG A 82 -14.63 -2.08 -8.20
CA ARG A 82 -15.57 -0.94 -8.31
C ARG A 82 -16.10 -0.52 -6.95
N ASP A 83 -16.35 -1.47 -6.06
CA ASP A 83 -16.83 -1.18 -4.71
C ASP A 83 -15.72 -0.60 -3.82
N GLU A 84 -14.50 -1.12 -3.91
CA GLU A 84 -13.33 -0.62 -3.18
C GLU A 84 -13.02 0.85 -3.49
N SER A 85 -13.32 1.30 -4.72
CA SER A 85 -13.14 2.71 -5.09
C SER A 85 -13.96 3.66 -4.20
N ARG A 86 -15.13 3.24 -3.70
CA ARG A 86 -15.97 4.03 -2.80
C ARG A 86 -15.37 4.14 -1.40
N HIS A 87 -14.67 3.11 -0.92
CA HIS A 87 -14.00 3.16 0.38
C HIS A 87 -12.86 4.19 0.36
N VAL A 88 -12.01 4.13 -0.67
CA VAL A 88 -10.92 5.10 -0.83
C VAL A 88 -11.47 6.52 -1.02
N LEU A 89 -12.55 6.69 -1.79
CA LEU A 89 -13.19 8.01 -1.97
C LEU A 89 -13.73 8.57 -0.65
N PHE A 90 -14.35 7.73 0.18
CA PHE A 90 -14.80 8.13 1.50
C PHE A 90 -13.63 8.64 2.35
N GLY A 91 -12.53 7.88 2.42
CA GLY A 91 -11.35 8.30 3.17
C GLY A 91 -10.74 9.61 2.66
N VAL A 92 -10.63 9.76 1.33
CA VAL A 92 -10.14 11.00 0.71
C VAL A 92 -11.03 12.19 1.05
N LYS A 93 -12.35 12.05 0.91
CA LYS A 93 -13.30 13.12 1.19
C LYS A 93 -13.30 13.51 2.66
N PHE A 94 -13.32 12.52 3.56
CA PHE A 94 -13.25 12.75 5.00
C PHE A 94 -11.98 13.52 5.38
N LEU A 95 -10.82 13.05 4.94
CA LEU A 95 -9.54 13.70 5.29
C LEU A 95 -9.41 15.07 4.64
N TYR A 96 -9.94 15.27 3.43
CA TYR A 96 -10.01 16.59 2.81
C TYR A 96 -10.79 17.57 3.70
N ASP A 97 -11.98 17.17 4.18
CA ASP A 97 -12.80 18.02 5.06
C ASP A 97 -12.11 18.32 6.39
N MET A 98 -11.39 17.34 6.95
CA MET A 98 -10.57 17.56 8.14
C MET A 98 -9.49 18.61 7.88
N VAL A 99 -8.72 18.47 6.80
CA VAL A 99 -7.68 19.44 6.41
C VAL A 99 -8.26 20.83 6.14
N GLN A 100 -9.45 20.94 5.53
CA GLN A 100 -10.12 22.23 5.33
C GLN A 100 -10.62 22.83 6.65
N SER A 101 -10.99 22.00 7.63
CA SER A 101 -11.43 22.47 8.94
C SER A 101 -10.28 23.02 9.78
N ASP A 102 -9.11 22.37 9.70
CA ASP A 102 -7.91 22.77 10.41
C ASP A 102 -6.67 22.17 9.73
N ASN A 103 -5.72 23.02 9.37
CA ASN A 103 -4.49 22.60 8.71
C ASN A 103 -3.60 21.69 9.59
N GLN A 104 -3.83 21.65 10.91
CA GLN A 104 -3.12 20.70 11.80
C GLN A 104 -3.29 19.24 11.36
N TYR A 105 -4.42 18.90 10.74
CA TYR A 105 -4.69 17.54 10.29
C TYR A 105 -3.82 17.13 9.09
N ALA A 106 -3.38 18.10 8.26
CA ALA A 106 -2.44 17.81 7.18
C ALA A 106 -1.10 17.31 7.73
N TYR A 107 -0.57 18.00 8.77
CA TYR A 107 0.65 17.56 9.45
C TYR A 107 0.47 16.21 10.11
N ARG A 108 -0.65 16.00 10.81
CA ARG A 108 -0.96 14.70 11.44
C ARG A 108 -0.95 13.54 10.45
N ILE A 109 -1.57 13.70 9.29
CA ILE A 109 -1.62 12.66 8.23
C ILE A 109 -0.20 12.33 7.76
N ILE A 110 0.65 13.34 7.55
CA ILE A 110 2.03 13.14 7.11
C ILE A 110 2.90 12.50 8.19
N ASP A 111 2.78 12.99 9.42
CA ASP A 111 3.49 12.44 10.58
C ASP A 111 3.10 10.98 10.86
N PHE A 112 1.84 10.63 10.62
CA PHE A 112 1.37 9.24 10.72
C PHE A 112 1.95 8.36 9.60
N LEU A 113 2.00 8.85 8.36
CA LEU A 113 2.45 8.07 7.21
C LEU A 113 3.97 7.87 7.17
N ASN A 114 4.74 8.90 7.47
CA ASN A 114 6.21 8.92 7.38
C ASN A 114 6.91 7.69 8.01
N PRO A 115 6.61 7.28 9.27
CA PRO A 115 7.25 6.12 9.87
C PRO A 115 6.88 4.79 9.20
N LEU A 116 5.76 4.73 8.46
CA LEU A 116 5.30 3.52 7.78
C LEU A 116 5.93 3.33 6.39
N LEU A 117 6.43 4.41 5.76
CA LEU A 117 6.94 4.36 4.38
C LEU A 117 8.11 3.38 4.17
N PRO A 118 9.14 3.32 5.05
CA PRO A 118 10.24 2.37 4.84
C PRO A 118 9.75 0.92 4.83
N GLY A 119 8.90 0.55 5.80
CA GLY A 119 8.32 -0.79 5.88
C GLY A 119 7.40 -1.12 4.70
N LEU A 120 6.65 -0.14 4.20
CA LEU A 120 5.83 -0.28 3.00
C LEU A 120 6.67 -0.60 1.77
N TYR A 121 7.77 0.13 1.59
CA TYR A 121 8.66 -0.04 0.44
C TYR A 121 9.39 -1.37 0.51
N ASP A 122 9.87 -1.76 1.69
CA ASP A 122 10.47 -3.08 1.90
C ASP A 122 9.47 -4.21 1.66
N PHE A 123 8.24 -4.06 2.13
CA PHE A 123 7.15 -5.00 1.85
C PHE A 123 6.84 -5.14 0.36
N GLY A 124 6.98 -4.05 -0.41
CA GLY A 124 6.76 -4.04 -1.85
C GLY A 124 7.86 -4.74 -2.66
N ARG A 125 9.03 -4.99 -2.08
CA ARG A 125 10.16 -5.60 -2.79
C ARG A 125 9.88 -7.08 -3.08
N PRO A 126 10.33 -7.59 -4.24
CA PRO A 126 10.25 -9.01 -4.52
C PRO A 126 11.12 -9.79 -3.53
N ARG A 127 10.66 -11.00 -3.15
CA ARG A 127 11.52 -11.93 -2.41
C ARG A 127 12.74 -12.29 -3.24
N ALA A 128 13.89 -12.44 -2.57
CA ALA A 128 15.17 -12.71 -3.23
C ALA A 128 15.12 -13.91 -4.19
N GLU A 129 14.39 -14.96 -3.82
CA GLU A 129 14.19 -16.18 -4.62
C GLU A 129 13.52 -15.92 -5.99
N TYR A 130 12.77 -14.83 -6.14
CA TYR A 130 12.08 -14.48 -7.39
C TYR A 130 12.86 -13.50 -8.28
N ILE A 131 13.86 -12.79 -7.74
CA ILE A 131 14.62 -11.77 -8.47
C ILE A 131 15.22 -12.31 -9.78
N PRO A 132 15.89 -13.48 -9.82
CA PRO A 132 16.52 -13.96 -11.07
C PRO A 132 15.50 -14.24 -12.18
N GLY A 133 14.32 -14.77 -11.82
CA GLY A 133 13.25 -15.03 -12.77
C GLY A 133 12.65 -13.74 -13.32
N MET A 134 12.42 -12.76 -12.45
CA MET A 134 11.92 -11.44 -12.82
C MET A 134 12.88 -10.69 -13.75
N LEU A 135 14.19 -10.72 -13.47
CA LEU A 135 15.22 -10.10 -14.32
C LEU A 135 15.27 -10.75 -15.71
N LYS A 136 15.23 -12.09 -15.79
CA LYS A 136 15.18 -12.80 -17.08
C LYS A 136 13.94 -12.45 -17.92
N GLN A 137 12.84 -12.08 -17.26
CA GLN A 137 11.60 -11.66 -17.91
C GLN A 137 11.55 -10.13 -18.16
N GLY A 138 12.61 -9.38 -17.86
CA GLY A 138 12.65 -7.93 -18.03
C GLY A 138 11.68 -7.16 -17.13
N GLN A 139 11.29 -7.73 -15.98
CA GLN A 139 10.36 -7.07 -15.06
C GLN A 139 11.05 -5.98 -14.23
N ASP A 140 10.37 -4.86 -13.99
CA ASP A 140 10.80 -3.84 -13.03
C ASP A 140 10.61 -4.36 -11.60
N LEU A 141 11.73 -4.60 -10.90
CA LEU A 141 11.77 -5.06 -9.51
C LEU A 141 11.17 -4.03 -8.54
N ASP A 142 11.23 -2.75 -8.91
CA ASP A 142 10.80 -1.63 -8.07
C ASP A 142 9.37 -1.16 -8.41
N TRP A 143 8.68 -1.85 -9.32
CA TRP A 143 7.35 -1.44 -9.76
C TRP A 143 6.38 -1.26 -8.59
N THR A 144 6.32 -2.24 -7.69
CA THR A 144 5.40 -2.24 -6.54
C THR A 144 5.70 -1.09 -5.56
N PRO A 145 6.94 -0.91 -5.05
CA PRO A 145 7.23 0.21 -4.15
C PRO A 145 7.06 1.58 -4.85
N LYS A 146 7.40 1.72 -6.14
CA LYS A 146 7.13 2.95 -6.91
C LYS A 146 5.62 3.21 -7.04
N PHE A 147 4.84 2.15 -7.24
CA PHE A 147 3.39 2.24 -7.31
C PHE A 147 2.81 2.72 -5.98
N TYR A 148 3.28 2.21 -4.84
CA TYR A 148 2.87 2.68 -3.52
C TYR A 148 3.09 4.19 -3.36
N ALA A 149 4.31 4.67 -3.64
CA ALA A 149 4.65 6.09 -3.54
C ALA A 149 3.75 6.95 -4.45
N SER A 150 3.60 6.58 -5.72
CA SER A 150 2.73 7.27 -6.68
C SER A 150 1.26 7.28 -6.23
N SER A 151 0.77 6.15 -5.72
CA SER A 151 -0.59 6.03 -5.23
C SER A 151 -0.85 6.92 -4.02
N LEU A 152 0.04 6.93 -3.03
CA LEU A 152 -0.05 7.80 -1.85
C LEU A 152 -0.01 9.28 -2.25
N ARG A 153 0.95 9.69 -3.09
CA ARG A 153 1.05 11.08 -3.59
C ARG A 153 -0.25 11.55 -4.25
N ARG A 154 -0.87 10.71 -5.08
CA ARG A 154 -2.14 11.04 -5.74
C ARG A 154 -3.28 11.25 -4.73
N LYS A 155 -3.35 10.43 -3.68
CA LYS A 155 -4.39 10.55 -2.63
C LYS A 155 -4.14 11.75 -1.73
N LEU A 156 -2.90 12.00 -1.31
CA LEU A 156 -2.53 13.19 -0.56
C LEU A 156 -2.88 14.47 -1.33
N ARG A 157 -2.57 14.54 -2.63
CA ARG A 157 -3.01 15.67 -3.47
C ARG A 157 -4.53 15.83 -3.50
N ALA A 158 -5.28 14.74 -3.60
CA ALA A 158 -6.75 14.79 -3.56
C ALA A 158 -7.31 15.22 -2.19
N ILE A 159 -6.57 14.96 -1.11
CA ILE A 159 -6.85 15.42 0.26
C ILE A 159 -6.45 16.91 0.46
N GLY A 160 -5.76 17.53 -0.51
CA GLY A 160 -5.26 18.90 -0.42
C GLY A 160 -3.87 19.01 0.21
N ILE A 161 -3.15 17.89 0.33
CA ILE A 161 -1.80 17.83 0.92
C ILE A 161 -0.76 17.71 -0.20
N HIS A 162 0.11 18.71 -0.29
CA HIS A 162 1.24 18.75 -1.23
C HIS A 162 2.54 18.31 -0.56
N ALA A 163 2.53 17.11 0.03
CA ALA A 163 3.72 16.55 0.69
C ALA A 163 4.62 15.80 -0.29
N ASP A 164 5.91 15.83 -0.01
CA ASP A 164 6.91 15.03 -0.71
C ASP A 164 7.02 13.65 -0.04
N ILE A 165 6.27 12.69 -0.59
CA ILE A 165 6.52 11.28 -0.28
C ILE A 165 7.80 10.89 -1.01
N PRO A 166 8.88 10.45 -0.34
CA PRO A 166 10.14 10.11 -0.99
C PRO A 166 9.97 8.89 -1.90
N ASP A 167 10.72 8.85 -3.00
CA ASP A 167 10.80 7.66 -3.83
C ASP A 167 11.49 6.50 -3.08
N PRO A 168 11.07 5.25 -3.34
CA PRO A 168 11.73 4.09 -2.76
C PRO A 168 13.17 3.97 -3.28
N LYS A 169 14.08 3.51 -2.41
CA LYS A 169 15.42 3.11 -2.85
C LYS A 169 15.32 1.88 -3.75
N PRO A 170 16.16 1.78 -4.81
CA PRO A 170 16.19 0.61 -5.67
C PRO A 170 16.32 -0.70 -4.89
N THR A 171 15.66 -1.75 -5.37
CA THR A 171 15.77 -3.10 -4.81
C THR A 171 17.22 -3.56 -4.93
N PRO A 172 17.88 -3.91 -3.81
CA PRO A 172 19.23 -4.45 -3.86
C PRO A 172 19.25 -5.74 -4.70
N ILE A 173 20.17 -5.81 -5.66
CA ILE A 173 20.39 -7.01 -6.45
C ILE A 173 21.57 -7.75 -5.80
N PRO A 174 21.38 -8.99 -5.34
CA PRO A 174 22.47 -9.80 -4.81
C PRO A 174 23.61 -9.93 -5.83
N PRO A 175 24.89 -9.84 -5.42
CA PRO A 175 26.05 -9.87 -6.33
C PRO A 175 26.05 -11.09 -7.27
N GLU A 176 25.56 -12.24 -6.82
CA GLU A 176 25.45 -13.47 -7.61
C GLU A 176 24.51 -13.35 -8.82
N PHE A 177 23.64 -12.33 -8.86
CA PHE A 177 22.69 -12.09 -9.95
C PHE A 177 23.08 -10.90 -10.84
N GLU A 178 24.17 -10.17 -10.55
CA GLU A 178 24.64 -9.07 -11.40
C GLU A 178 25.02 -9.57 -12.81
N ALA A 179 25.54 -10.79 -12.93
CA ALA A 179 25.87 -11.41 -14.21
C ALA A 179 24.64 -11.68 -15.12
N VAL A 180 23.42 -11.63 -14.58
CA VAL A 180 22.17 -11.72 -15.37
C VAL A 180 21.86 -10.38 -16.06
N LEU A 181 22.29 -9.26 -15.47
CA LEU A 181 22.09 -7.92 -16.04
C LEU A 181 23.02 -7.64 -17.23
N SER A 182 24.22 -8.24 -17.25
CA SER A 182 25.25 -8.02 -18.28
C SER A 182 25.10 -8.88 -19.54
N ARG A 183 24.06 -9.74 -19.59
CA ARG A 183 23.78 -10.64 -20.72
C ARG A 183 22.57 -10.22 -21.58
N ASN A 184 21.98 -9.07 -21.29
CA ASN A 184 20.95 -8.40 -22.09
C ASN A 184 21.48 -7.05 -22.58
#